data_AF-A0A382RF17-F1
#
_entry.id   AF-A0A382RF17-F1
#
_cell.length_a   1.000
_cell.length_b   1.000
_cell.length_c   1.000
_cell.angle_alpha   90.00
_cell.angle_beta   90.00
_cell.angle_gamma   90.00
#
_symmetry.space_group_name_H-M   'P 1'
#
loop_
_entity.id
_entity.type
_entity.pdbx_description
1 polymer ?
#
loop_
_entity_poly.entity_id
_entity_poly.type
_entity_poly.pdbx_seq_one_letter_code
_entity_poly.pdbx_strand_id
1 'polypeptide(L)'
;VYNRTCFKDLPHNLHLLRSPEGETITFPDIMVRVWGRPTVDHTLSFHPLAMTPPRDGPWWHIGIVHGFFVPDGVENERSSPIMAHEIEDTDYDYIALGHSDVFEELSQGQVKAAFSGAPVLNQDGSKLGSVAVVKFDPSNGVNISKVSLL
;
A
#
# COMPACT_ATOMS: atom_id res chain seq x y z
N VAL A 1 3.67 -8.52 13.67
CA VAL A 1 2.32 -9.16 13.60
C VAL A 1 2.34 -10.47 12.82
N TYR A 2 2.84 -10.49 11.58
CA TYR A 2 2.83 -11.66 10.68
C TYR A 2 3.74 -12.84 11.09
N ASN A 3 4.67 -12.66 12.04
CA ASN A 3 5.52 -13.73 12.59
C ASN A 3 4.85 -14.54 13.72
N ARG A 4 3.58 -14.26 14.05
CA ARG A 4 2.84 -15.03 15.06
C ARG A 4 2.54 -16.44 14.56
N THR A 5 2.50 -17.40 15.48
CA THR A 5 2.25 -18.83 15.19
C THR A 5 0.95 -19.11 14.46
N CYS A 6 -0.08 -18.29 14.66
CA CYS A 6 -1.36 -18.40 13.95
C CYS A 6 -1.25 -18.17 12.43
N PHE A 7 -0.12 -17.65 11.93
CA PHE A 7 0.13 -17.47 10.50
C PHE A 7 1.08 -18.52 9.90
N LYS A 8 1.32 -19.65 10.59
CA LYS A 8 2.12 -20.76 10.05
C LYS A 8 1.37 -21.54 8.98
N ASP A 9 0.10 -21.87 9.23
CA ASP A 9 -0.76 -22.64 8.33
C ASP A 9 -1.79 -21.70 7.69
N LEU A 10 -1.38 -21.02 6.61
CA LEU A 10 -2.24 -20.08 5.91
C LEU A 10 -3.27 -20.82 5.05
N PRO A 11 -4.53 -20.33 4.99
CA PRO A 11 -5.47 -20.85 4.02
C PRO A 11 -5.02 -20.51 2.59
N HIS A 12 -5.45 -21.30 1.62
CA HIS A 12 -4.99 -21.20 0.22
C HIS A 12 -5.30 -19.84 -0.44
N ASN A 13 -6.25 -19.08 0.11
CA ASN A 13 -6.65 -17.77 -0.38
C ASN A 13 -5.91 -16.61 0.31
N LEU A 14 -4.88 -16.88 1.12
CA LEU A 14 -4.10 -15.86 1.81
C LEU A 14 -2.60 -16.01 1.49
N HIS A 15 -2.04 -14.97 0.88
CA HIS A 15 -0.61 -14.84 0.66
C HIS A 15 -0.04 -13.83 1.64
N LEU A 16 1.10 -14.16 2.26
CA LEU A 16 1.84 -13.23 3.12
C LEU A 16 3.18 -12.90 2.48
N LEU A 17 3.41 -11.61 2.25
CA LEU A 17 4.70 -11.05 1.85
C LEU A 17 5.56 -10.90 3.10
N ARG A 18 6.67 -11.63 3.18
CA ARG A 18 7.52 -11.79 4.37
C ARG A 18 8.98 -11.41 4.12
N SER A 19 9.42 -11.38 2.86
CA SER A 19 10.79 -11.01 2.50
C SER A 19 11.13 -9.60 3.03
N PRO A 20 12.14 -9.42 3.91
CA PRO A 20 12.55 -8.10 4.41
C PRO A 20 12.95 -7.11 3.31
N GLU A 21 13.44 -7.63 2.20
CA GLU A 21 13.82 -6.92 0.98
C GLU A 21 12.62 -6.62 0.06
N GLY A 22 11.44 -7.14 0.40
CA GLY A 22 10.26 -7.17 -0.44
C GLY A 22 10.24 -8.38 -1.38
N GLU A 23 9.06 -8.71 -1.88
CA GLU A 23 8.86 -9.79 -2.86
C GLU A 23 7.69 -9.48 -3.79
N THR A 24 7.68 -10.11 -4.97
CA THR A 24 6.67 -9.92 -5.99
C THR A 24 5.89 -11.21 -6.23
N ILE A 25 4.56 -11.09 -6.25
CA ILE A 25 3.63 -12.13 -6.67
C ILE A 25 3.03 -11.69 -8.02
N THR A 26 3.01 -12.60 -8.99
CA THR A 26 2.43 -12.33 -10.31
C THR A 26 1.15 -13.14 -10.47
N PHE A 27 0.13 -12.51 -11.04
CA PHE A 27 -1.17 -13.11 -11.39
C PHE A 27 -1.35 -13.00 -12.91
N PRO A 28 -0.85 -13.98 -13.69
CA PRO A 28 -0.80 -13.87 -15.14
C PRO A 28 -2.18 -13.71 -15.80
N ASP A 29 -3.16 -14.43 -15.30
CA ASP A 29 -4.52 -14.51 -15.87
C ASP A 29 -5.27 -13.17 -15.85
N ILE A 30 -4.86 -12.24 -14.99
CA ILE A 30 -5.45 -10.90 -14.86
C ILE A 30 -4.44 -9.78 -15.12
N MET A 31 -3.25 -10.14 -15.59
CA MET A 31 -2.15 -9.21 -15.88
C MET A 31 -1.75 -8.31 -14.70
N VAL A 32 -1.68 -8.85 -13.47
CA VAL A 32 -1.30 -8.08 -12.27
C VAL A 32 0.02 -8.58 -11.69
N ARG A 33 0.88 -7.64 -11.27
CA ARG A 33 2.03 -7.87 -10.39
C ARG A 33 1.82 -7.10 -9.10
N VAL A 34 1.90 -7.82 -7.98
CA VAL A 34 1.84 -7.24 -6.64
C VAL A 34 3.22 -7.36 -6.03
N TRP A 35 3.84 -6.23 -5.72
CA TRP A 35 5.02 -6.18 -4.86
C TRP A 35 4.62 -5.64 -3.49
N GLY A 36 5.31 -6.10 -2.45
CA GLY A 36 5.22 -5.43 -1.17
C GLY A 36 6.38 -5.80 -0.27
N ARG A 37 6.58 -4.93 0.71
CA ARG A 37 7.67 -5.04 1.68
C ARG A 37 7.11 -4.89 3.09
N PRO A 38 7.27 -5.91 3.94
CA PRO A 38 6.80 -5.83 5.32
C PRO A 38 7.61 -4.78 6.08
N THR A 39 6.94 -4.00 6.93
CA THR A 39 7.62 -3.14 7.90
C THR A 39 8.33 -4.04 8.93
N VAL A 40 9.65 -4.16 8.77
CA VAL A 40 10.53 -4.97 9.65
C VAL A 40 11.21 -4.12 10.72
N ASP A 41 11.33 -2.81 10.46
CA ASP A 41 11.96 -1.86 11.36
C ASP A 41 11.13 -0.58 11.47
N HIS A 42 11.13 0.02 12.65
CA HIS A 42 10.40 1.23 12.99
C HIS A 42 11.37 2.37 13.30
N THR A 43 12.29 2.63 12.36
CA THR A 43 13.27 3.71 12.40
C THR A 43 12.95 4.79 11.36
N LEU A 44 13.56 5.96 11.51
CA LEU A 44 13.50 7.04 10.51
C LEU A 44 14.16 6.66 9.18
N SER A 45 15.14 5.76 9.22
CA SER A 45 15.90 5.28 8.06
C SER A 45 15.22 4.12 7.31
N PHE A 46 14.12 3.59 7.83
CA PHE A 46 13.38 2.53 7.15
C PHE A 46 12.39 3.13 6.16
N HIS A 47 12.73 3.17 4.88
CA HIS A 47 11.82 3.63 3.84
C HIS A 47 11.04 2.44 3.25
N PRO A 48 9.71 2.32 3.44
CA PRO A 48 8.94 1.14 3.02
C PRO A 48 8.95 0.90 1.50
N LEU A 49 9.03 1.97 0.70
CA LEU A 49 9.13 1.89 -0.77
C LEU A 49 10.57 1.69 -1.27
N ALA A 50 11.56 1.75 -0.39
CA ALA A 50 12.92 1.40 -0.81
C ALA A 50 12.95 -0.05 -1.30
N MET A 51 13.74 -0.29 -2.34
CA MET A 51 13.85 -1.57 -3.07
C MET A 51 12.62 -1.97 -3.88
N THR A 52 11.68 -1.05 -4.15
CA THR A 52 10.62 -1.29 -5.14
C THR A 52 11.27 -1.67 -6.48
N PRO A 53 10.96 -2.85 -7.06
CA PRO A 53 11.53 -3.23 -8.34
C PRO A 53 10.96 -2.35 -9.44
N PRO A 54 11.76 -2.00 -10.47
CA PRO A 54 11.28 -1.19 -11.58
C PRO A 54 10.11 -1.87 -12.29
N ARG A 55 9.24 -1.07 -12.89
CA ARG A 55 8.20 -1.56 -13.80
C ARG A 55 8.84 -2.44 -14.88
N ASP A 56 8.27 -3.61 -15.09
CA ASP A 56 8.74 -4.56 -16.10
C ASP A 56 7.56 -5.33 -16.68
N GLY A 57 7.44 -5.34 -18.00
CA GLY A 57 6.38 -5.99 -18.76
C GLY A 57 5.03 -5.23 -18.77
N PRO A 58 4.03 -5.76 -19.48
CA PRO A 58 2.73 -5.11 -19.71
C PRO A 58 1.73 -5.34 -18.55
N TRP A 59 2.22 -5.44 -17.31
CA TRP A 59 1.40 -5.76 -16.14
C TRP A 59 0.91 -4.50 -15.45
N TRP A 60 -0.25 -4.58 -14.81
CA TRP A 60 -0.60 -3.64 -13.74
C TRP A 60 0.31 -3.89 -12.54
N HIS A 61 1.05 -2.87 -12.11
CA HIS A 61 1.95 -2.92 -10.98
C HIS A 61 1.29 -2.31 -9.75
N ILE A 62 1.18 -3.12 -8.69
CA ILE A 62 0.57 -2.75 -7.42
C ILE A 62 1.61 -2.89 -6.32
N GLY A 63 1.84 -1.83 -5.55
CA GLY A 63 2.68 -1.84 -4.35
C GLY A 63 1.82 -1.96 -3.09
N ILE A 64 2.29 -2.71 -2.09
CA ILE A 64 1.66 -2.78 -0.77
C ILE A 64 2.72 -2.48 0.29
N VAL A 65 2.55 -1.36 1.00
CA VAL A 65 3.49 -0.90 2.04
C VAL A 65 2.76 -0.31 3.23
N HIS A 66 3.45 -0.27 4.38
CA HIS A 66 2.93 0.30 5.61
C HIS A 66 3.93 1.26 6.23
N GLY A 67 3.51 2.51 6.43
CA GLY A 67 4.38 3.59 6.91
C GLY A 67 3.70 4.94 6.98
N PHE A 68 4.43 5.95 7.42
CA PHE A 68 3.93 7.30 7.61
C PHE A 68 4.15 8.14 6.36
N PHE A 69 3.09 8.68 5.76
CA PHE A 69 3.22 9.55 4.58
C PHE A 69 3.84 10.90 4.93
N VAL A 70 4.79 11.36 4.12
CA VAL A 70 5.49 12.64 4.29
C VAL A 70 5.39 13.44 2.98
N PRO A 71 4.70 14.60 2.98
CA PRO A 71 4.67 15.49 1.82
C PRO A 71 6.07 16.08 1.52
N ASP A 72 6.32 16.46 0.27
CA ASP A 72 7.59 17.08 -0.10
C ASP A 72 7.82 18.41 0.65
N GLY A 73 9.08 18.63 1.06
CA GLY A 73 9.49 19.83 1.81
C GLY A 73 9.07 19.83 3.28
N VAL A 74 8.46 18.76 3.78
CA VAL A 74 8.08 18.61 5.20
C VAL A 74 9.16 17.81 5.94
N GLU A 75 9.66 18.37 7.05
CA GLU A 75 10.54 17.63 7.96
C GLU A 75 9.75 16.51 8.66
N ASN A 76 10.39 15.35 8.81
CA ASN A 76 9.74 14.17 9.39
C ASN A 76 10.53 13.59 10.56
N GLU A 77 9.82 13.42 11.68
CA GLU A 77 10.31 12.74 12.89
C GLU A 77 9.57 11.41 13.13
N ARG A 78 8.73 10.95 12.20
CA ARG A 78 7.97 9.69 12.32
C ARG A 78 8.71 8.54 11.65
N SER A 79 8.77 7.41 12.35
CA SER A 79 9.35 6.18 11.82
C SER A 79 8.63 5.67 10.57
N SER A 80 9.38 4.92 9.76
CA SER A 80 8.89 4.29 8.53
C SER A 80 8.32 5.29 7.51
N PRO A 81 9.04 6.37 7.14
CA PRO A 81 8.52 7.39 6.24
C PRO A 81 8.29 6.86 4.83
N ILE A 82 7.20 7.29 4.22
CA ILE A 82 6.88 7.14 2.81
C ILE A 82 6.83 8.55 2.23
N MET A 83 7.89 8.96 1.55
CA MET A 83 7.97 10.30 0.98
C MET A 83 7.08 10.40 -0.26
N ALA A 84 6.52 11.58 -0.53
CA ALA A 84 5.69 11.81 -1.70
C ALA A 84 6.42 11.46 -3.01
N HIS A 85 7.64 11.97 -3.21
CA HIS A 85 8.44 11.62 -4.39
C HIS A 85 8.73 10.11 -4.51
N GLU A 86 8.88 9.37 -3.41
CA GLU A 86 9.11 7.91 -3.49
C GLU A 86 7.90 7.17 -4.08
N ILE A 87 6.68 7.67 -3.87
CA ILE A 87 5.47 7.11 -4.50
C ILE A 87 5.53 7.34 -6.01
N GLU A 88 5.83 8.57 -6.45
CA GLU A 88 5.93 8.91 -7.88
C GLU A 88 7.05 8.12 -8.57
N ASP A 89 8.22 8.00 -7.93
CA ASP A 89 9.40 7.29 -8.44
C ASP A 89 9.17 5.79 -8.66
N THR A 90 8.14 5.19 -8.05
CA THR A 90 7.82 3.77 -8.30
C THR A 90 7.41 3.50 -9.74
N ASP A 91 6.83 4.49 -10.43
CA ASP A 91 6.17 4.31 -11.74
C ASP A 91 5.10 3.20 -11.75
N TYR A 92 4.54 2.87 -10.58
CA TYR A 92 3.50 1.85 -10.44
C TYR A 92 2.12 2.42 -10.75
N ASP A 93 1.16 1.53 -10.96
CA ASP A 93 -0.22 1.96 -11.25
C ASP A 93 -0.98 2.28 -9.96
N TYR A 94 -0.69 1.57 -8.87
CA TYR A 94 -1.29 1.83 -7.57
C TYR A 94 -0.40 1.41 -6.38
N ILE A 95 -0.35 2.23 -5.33
CA ILE A 95 0.24 1.89 -4.03
C ILE A 95 -0.86 1.83 -2.96
N ALA A 96 -1.09 0.63 -2.42
CA ALA A 96 -1.92 0.40 -1.26
C ALA A 96 -1.14 0.73 0.01
N LEU A 97 -1.49 1.84 0.64
CA LEU A 97 -0.83 2.31 1.86
C LEU A 97 -1.59 1.81 3.10
N GLY A 98 -0.85 1.45 4.14
CA GLY A 98 -1.38 1.24 5.49
C GLY A 98 -0.63 2.10 6.51
N HIS A 99 -1.29 2.45 7.62
CA HIS A 99 -0.80 3.10 8.86
C HIS A 99 -1.84 4.09 9.38
N SER A 100 -2.51 4.81 8.49
CA SER A 100 -3.60 5.73 8.82
C SER A 100 -4.93 5.00 8.97
N ASP A 101 -5.67 5.35 10.03
CA ASP A 101 -7.04 4.89 10.26
C ASP A 101 -8.07 5.66 9.41
N VAL A 102 -7.65 6.73 8.72
CA VAL A 102 -8.50 7.57 7.88
C VAL A 102 -8.20 7.28 6.40
N PHE A 103 -9.26 7.08 5.62
CA PHE A 103 -9.12 7.03 4.17
C PHE A 103 -8.60 8.37 3.64
N GLU A 104 -7.55 8.30 2.83
CA GLU A 104 -6.97 9.47 2.18
C GLU A 104 -6.37 9.04 0.84
N GLU A 105 -6.69 9.78 -0.23
CA GLU A 105 -6.04 9.61 -1.52
C GLU A 105 -4.79 10.49 -1.56
N LEU A 106 -3.64 9.85 -1.77
CA LEU A 106 -2.30 10.42 -1.68
C LEU A 106 -1.51 10.19 -2.98
N SER A 107 -2.21 10.13 -4.11
CA SER A 107 -1.63 9.95 -5.44
C SER A 107 -0.54 11.00 -5.73
N GLN A 108 0.59 10.56 -6.30
CA GLN A 108 1.74 11.41 -6.65
C GLN A 108 2.08 11.22 -8.13
N GLY A 109 2.22 12.30 -8.88
CA GLY A 109 2.36 12.24 -10.33
C GLY A 109 1.24 11.42 -10.99
N GLN A 110 1.62 10.38 -11.74
CA GLN A 110 0.67 9.43 -12.34
C GLN A 110 0.35 8.23 -11.44
N VAL A 111 1.10 8.03 -10.36
CA VAL A 111 0.95 6.89 -9.46
C VAL A 111 -0.22 7.13 -8.52
N LYS A 112 -1.22 6.26 -8.58
CA LYS A 112 -2.34 6.30 -7.64
C LYS A 112 -1.91 5.75 -6.28
N ALA A 113 -2.32 6.38 -5.19
CA ALA A 113 -2.01 5.86 -3.86
C ALA A 113 -3.11 6.25 -2.87
N ALA A 114 -3.40 5.38 -1.92
CA ALA A 114 -4.35 5.71 -0.86
C ALA A 114 -4.13 4.89 0.41
N PHE A 115 -4.40 5.52 1.55
CA PHE A 115 -4.76 4.81 2.77
C PHE A 115 -6.21 4.32 2.66
N SER A 116 -6.47 3.05 2.97
CA SER A 116 -7.86 2.53 3.00
C SER A 116 -8.67 3.02 4.20
N GLY A 117 -7.98 3.46 5.25
CA GLY A 117 -8.53 3.66 6.58
C GLY A 117 -8.71 2.37 7.35
N ALA A 118 -9.18 2.49 8.60
CA ALA A 118 -9.46 1.36 9.48
C ALA A 118 -10.92 0.89 9.35
N PRO A 119 -11.20 -0.42 9.43
CA PRO A 119 -12.55 -0.97 9.32
C PRO A 119 -13.32 -0.87 10.65
N VAL A 120 -13.22 0.26 11.35
CA VAL A 120 -13.79 0.45 12.71
C VAL A 120 -14.59 1.74 12.82
N LEU A 121 -15.38 1.86 13.89
CA LEU A 121 -15.94 3.14 14.31
C LEU A 121 -14.84 3.96 15.01
N ASN A 122 -14.90 5.28 14.86
CA ASN A 122 -14.08 6.17 15.66
C ASN A 122 -14.52 6.13 17.13
N GLN A 123 -13.66 6.60 18.04
CA GLN A 123 -13.96 6.64 19.48
C GLN A 123 -15.20 7.49 19.81
N ASP A 124 -15.48 8.52 19.01
CA ASP A 124 -16.65 9.40 19.14
C ASP A 124 -17.92 8.85 18.44
N GLY A 125 -17.85 7.64 17.87
CA GLY A 125 -18.95 7.02 17.13
C GLY A 125 -19.11 7.50 15.69
N SER A 126 -18.25 8.39 15.18
CA SER A 126 -18.24 8.74 13.76
C SER A 126 -17.83 7.54 12.89
N LYS A 127 -18.44 7.43 11.71
CA LYS A 127 -18.16 6.34 10.76
C LYS A 127 -16.79 6.56 10.10
N LEU A 128 -15.77 5.83 10.56
CA LEU A 128 -14.48 5.73 9.85
C LEU A 128 -14.39 4.49 8.95
N GLY A 129 -15.15 3.43 9.25
CA GLY A 129 -15.10 2.15 8.56
C GLY A 129 -15.19 2.30 7.06
N SER A 130 -14.07 2.16 6.36
CA SER A 130 -14.03 2.20 4.90
C SER A 130 -13.07 1.20 4.31
N VAL A 131 -13.28 0.93 3.03
CA VAL A 131 -12.30 0.30 2.14
C VAL A 131 -12.05 1.21 0.94
N ALA A 132 -10.84 1.14 0.41
CA ALA A 132 -10.54 1.64 -0.91
C ALA A 132 -10.95 0.59 -1.95
N VAL A 133 -11.89 0.92 -2.83
CA VAL A 133 -12.19 0.13 -4.02
C VAL A 133 -11.44 0.77 -5.19
N VAL A 134 -10.48 0.02 -5.75
CA VAL A 134 -9.62 0.48 -6.85
C VAL A 134 -9.97 -0.28 -8.11
N LYS A 135 -10.28 0.46 -9.18
CA LYS A 135 -10.60 -0.09 -10.49
C LYS A 135 -9.44 0.17 -11.43
N PHE A 136 -8.96 -0.90 -12.07
CA PHE A 136 -7.94 -0.86 -13.11
C PHE A 136 -8.63 -1.10 -14.46
N ASP A 137 -8.62 -0.09 -15.31
CA ASP A 137 -9.29 -0.11 -16.61
C ASP A 137 -8.27 0.26 -17.70
N PRO A 138 -8.05 -0.59 -18.73
CA PRO A 138 -7.08 -0.31 -19.79
C PRO A 138 -7.35 0.98 -20.59
N SER A 139 -8.61 1.44 -20.64
CA SER A 139 -9.02 2.64 -21.37
C SER A 139 -9.04 3.88 -20.47
N ASN A 140 -9.40 3.71 -19.19
CA ASN A 140 -9.65 4.81 -18.26
C ASN A 140 -8.58 4.96 -17.16
N GLY A 141 -7.60 4.05 -17.10
CA GLY A 141 -6.56 4.03 -16.08
C GLY A 141 -7.06 3.53 -14.71
N VAL A 142 -6.43 4.03 -13.64
CA VAL A 142 -6.73 3.64 -12.27
C VAL A 142 -7.63 4.67 -11.58
N ASN A 143 -8.75 4.20 -11.03
CA ASN A 143 -9.68 5.01 -10.26
C ASN A 143 -9.84 4.46 -8.84
N ILE A 144 -9.71 5.34 -7.83
CA ILE A 144 -9.89 5.01 -6.42
C ILE A 144 -11.25 5.56 -5.97
N SER A 145 -11.99 4.73 -5.23
CA SER A 145 -13.22 5.14 -4.58
C SER A 145 -13.27 4.68 -3.13
N LYS A 146 -13.68 5.56 -2.22
CA LYS A 146 -13.96 5.21 -0.82
C LYS A 146 -15.34 4.57 -0.72
N VAL A 147 -15.41 3.39 -0.12
CA VAL A 147 -16.68 2.72 0.19
C VAL A 147 -16.83 2.60 1.71
N SER A 148 -17.94 3.11 2.25
CA SER A 148 -18.27 2.95 3.68
C SER A 148 -18.66 1.52 3.98
N LEU A 149 -18.12 0.95 5.05
CA LEU A 149 -18.46 -0.37 5.56
C LEU A 149 -19.57 -0.33 6.63
N LEU A 150 -19.88 0.86 7.15
CA LEU A 150 -20.78 1.09 8.28
C LEU A 150 -21.90 2.07 7.94
#